data_AF-A0A7G2K0F5-F1
#
_entry.id   AF-A0A7G2K0F5-F1
#
_cell.length_a   1.000
_cell.length_b   1.000
_cell.length_c   1.000
_cell.angle_alpha   90.00
_cell.angle_beta   90.00
_cell.angle_gamma   90.00
#
_symmetry.space_group_name_H-M   'P 1'
#
loop_
_entity.id
_entity.type
_entity.pdbx_description
1 polymer ?
#
loop_
_entity_poly.entity_id
_entity_poly.type
_entity_poly.pdbx_seq_one_letter_code
_entity_poly.pdbx_strand_id
1 'polypeptide(L)'
;MNQETPALDISAIDYVIQGDREYCRLQQELERANERNDGNAIARIHGQLEMLDAWTIQSRAASLLHGLGFSQEETIQPVKAFSGGWRMRLNLAQALLCPSDLLLLG
;
A
#
# COMPACT_ATOMS: atom_id res chain seq x y z
N MET A 1 -4.87 6.79 20.49
CA MET A 1 -3.43 7.11 20.51
C MET A 1 -2.66 5.80 20.48
N ASN A 2 -2.16 5.40 19.31
CA ASN A 2 -1.00 4.50 19.13
C ASN A 2 -0.74 4.39 17.63
N GLN A 3 0.08 5.31 17.11
CA GLN A 3 0.59 5.30 15.73
C GLN A 3 1.91 4.50 15.69
N GLU A 4 1.97 3.35 16.35
CA GLU A 4 3.12 2.47 16.25
C GLU A 4 2.95 1.68 14.96
N THR A 5 3.73 2.05 13.93
CA THR A 5 3.93 1.24 12.73
C THR A 5 4.23 -0.18 13.19
N PRO A 6 3.28 -1.14 13.06
CA PRO A 6 3.53 -2.49 13.54
C PRO A 6 4.72 -3.02 12.74
N ALA A 7 5.59 -3.80 13.38
CA ALA A 7 6.69 -4.46 12.69
C ALA A 7 6.12 -5.56 11.80
N LEU A 8 5.51 -5.15 10.69
CA LEU A 8 4.83 -6.01 9.74
C LEU A 8 5.89 -6.69 8.87
N ASP A 9 5.61 -7.95 8.53
CA ASP A 9 6.40 -8.75 7.60
C ASP A 9 6.13 -8.41 6.13
N ILE A 10 5.42 -7.29 5.88
CA ILE A 10 5.17 -6.78 4.54
C ILE A 10 6.31 -5.88 4.09
N SER A 11 6.54 -5.85 2.78
CA SER A 11 7.53 -4.99 2.14
C SER A 11 7.24 -3.51 2.41
N ALA A 12 8.27 -2.67 2.41
CA ALA A 12 8.12 -1.22 2.52
C ALA A 12 7.15 -0.66 1.48
N ILE A 13 7.24 -1.14 0.24
CA ILE A 13 6.33 -0.73 -0.84
C ILE A 13 4.88 -1.15 -0.57
N ASP A 14 4.64 -2.37 -0.10
CA ASP A 14 3.29 -2.87 0.21
C ASP A 14 2.66 -2.12 1.38
N TYR A 15 3.47 -1.76 2.39
CA TYR A 15 2.99 -0.91 3.48
C TYR A 15 2.53 0.46 2.96
N VAL A 16 3.28 1.09 2.07
CA VAL A 16 2.90 2.37 1.48
C VAL A 16 1.61 2.24 0.68
N ILE A 17 1.44 1.14 -0.07
CA ILE A 17 0.21 0.83 -0.83
C ILE A 17 -1.00 0.62 0.08
N GLN A 18 -0.82 0.03 1.27
CA GLN A 18 -1.90 -0.07 2.27
C GLN A 18 -2.43 1.30 2.74
N GLY A 19 -1.69 2.39 2.49
CA GLY A 19 -2.20 3.75 2.70
C GLY A 19 -3.38 4.12 1.81
N ASP A 20 -3.58 3.41 0.70
CA ASP A 20 -4.69 3.65 -0.21
C ASP A 20 -6.01 3.13 0.39
N ARG A 21 -6.94 4.06 0.63
CA ARG A 21 -8.23 3.75 1.25
C ARG A 21 -9.12 2.88 0.37
N GLU A 22 -9.06 3.05 -0.96
CA GLU A 22 -9.83 2.22 -1.89
C GLU A 22 -9.26 0.80 -1.95
N TYR A 23 -7.93 0.66 -1.96
CA TYR A 23 -7.27 -0.65 -1.85
C TYR A 23 -7.63 -1.35 -0.54
N CYS A 24 -7.54 -0.66 0.60
CA CYS A 24 -7.94 -1.20 1.90
C CYS A 24 -9.40 -1.62 1.94
N ARG A 25 -10.29 -0.83 1.33
CA ARG A 25 -11.72 -1.16 1.25
C ARG A 25 -11.94 -2.46 0.45
N LEU A 26 -11.33 -2.59 -0.72
CA LEU A 26 -11.46 -3.80 -1.54
C LEU A 26 -10.83 -5.02 -0.88
N GLN A 27 -9.71 -4.88 -0.20
CA GLN A 27 -9.12 -5.94 0.62
C GLN A 27 -10.09 -6.43 1.71
N GLN A 28 -10.74 -5.51 2.43
CA GLN A 28 -11.77 -5.89 3.41
C GLN A 28 -13.00 -6.55 2.77
N GLU A 29 -13.44 -6.07 1.61
CA GLU A 29 -14.52 -6.71 0.86
C GLU A 29 -14.13 -8.13 0.40
N LEU A 30 -12.87 -8.31 -0.02
CA LEU A 30 -12.32 -9.60 -0.43
C LEU A 30 -12.28 -10.59 0.74
N GLU A 31 -11.82 -10.15 1.91
CA GLU A 31 -11.75 -10.98 3.12
C GLU A 31 -13.16 -11.42 3.55
N ARG A 32 -14.13 -10.50 3.54
CA ARG A 32 -15.55 -10.83 3.80
C ARG A 32 -16.14 -11.78 2.75
N ALA A 33 -15.75 -11.65 1.48
CA ALA A 33 -16.18 -12.55 0.43
C ALA A 33 -15.58 -13.96 0.62
N ASN A 34 -14.32 -14.04 1.07
CA ASN A 34 -13.65 -15.29 1.45
C ASN A 34 -14.33 -15.97 2.64
N GLU A 35 -14.67 -15.22 3.70
CA GLU A 35 -15.41 -15.75 4.85
C GLU A 35 -16.77 -16.34 4.44
N ARG A 36 -17.44 -15.73 3.46
CA ARG A 36 -18.70 -16.19 2.90
C ARG A 36 -18.54 -17.30 1.85
N ASN A 37 -17.30 -17.64 1.50
CA ASN A 37 -16.94 -18.56 0.41
C ASN A 37 -17.59 -18.17 -0.94
N ASP A 38 -17.78 -16.87 -1.18
CA ASP A 38 -18.43 -16.35 -2.39
C ASP A 38 -17.39 -16.14 -3.50
N GLY A 39 -17.14 -17.21 -4.27
CA GLY A 39 -16.19 -17.21 -5.39
C GLY A 39 -16.46 -16.14 -6.46
N ASN A 40 -17.72 -15.77 -6.68
CA ASN A 40 -18.08 -14.72 -7.65
C ASN A 40 -17.69 -13.34 -7.13
N ALA A 41 -17.99 -13.05 -5.86
CA ALA A 41 -17.58 -11.79 -5.25
C ALA A 41 -16.05 -11.68 -5.19
N ILE A 42 -15.35 -12.76 -4.83
CA ILE A 42 -13.88 -12.84 -4.82
C ILE A 42 -13.31 -12.50 -6.21
N ALA A 43 -13.78 -13.17 -7.26
CA ALA A 43 -13.30 -12.93 -8.63
C ALA A 43 -13.58 -11.48 -9.09
N ARG A 44 -14.76 -10.93 -8.78
CA ARG A 44 -15.12 -9.54 -9.10
C ARG A 44 -14.18 -8.55 -8.39
N ILE A 45 -13.93 -8.74 -7.09
CA ILE A 45 -13.08 -7.86 -6.30
C ILE A 45 -11.62 -7.96 -6.76
N HIS A 46 -11.12 -9.16 -7.08
CA HIS A 46 -9.80 -9.32 -7.70
C HIS A 46 -9.69 -8.56 -9.02
N GLY A 47 -10.71 -8.62 -9.88
CA GLY A 47 -10.75 -7.82 -11.11
C GLY A 47 -10.80 -6.31 -10.85
N GLN A 48 -11.47 -5.87 -9.78
CA GLN A 48 -11.45 -4.46 -9.36
C GLN A 48 -10.08 -4.03 -8.83
N LEU A 49 -9.37 -4.89 -8.09
CA LEU A 49 -8.01 -4.65 -7.62
C LEU A 49 -7.02 -4.56 -8.80
N GLU A 50 -7.17 -5.41 -9.82
CA GLU A 50 -6.40 -5.31 -11.07
C GLU A 50 -6.73 -4.01 -11.83
N MET A 51 -8.02 -3.66 -11.96
CA MET A 51 -8.48 -2.44 -12.65
C MET A 51 -8.14 -1.14 -11.92
N LEU A 52 -8.01 -1.16 -10.59
CA LEU A 52 -7.46 -0.03 -9.81
C LEU A 52 -5.99 0.25 -10.12
N ASP A 53 -5.44 -0.47 -11.11
CA ASP A 53 -4.15 -0.25 -11.66
C ASP A 53 -3.10 -0.43 -10.55
N ALA A 54 -3.23 -1.54 -9.82
CA ALA A 54 -2.29 -1.97 -8.79
C ALA A 54 -0.84 -2.01 -9.33
N TRP A 55 -0.67 -2.10 -10.66
CA TRP A 55 0.62 -1.90 -11.31
C TRP A 55 1.11 -0.45 -11.26
N THR A 56 0.24 0.54 -11.49
CA THR A 56 0.61 1.95 -11.30
C THR A 56 0.81 2.28 -9.83
N ILE A 57 0.04 1.71 -8.89
CA ILE A 57 0.20 2.02 -7.46
C ILE A 57 1.57 1.55 -6.95
N GLN A 58 2.04 0.39 -7.40
CA GLN A 58 3.40 -0.08 -7.17
C GLN A 58 4.43 0.90 -7.74
N SER A 59 4.30 1.31 -9.00
CA SER A 59 5.22 2.27 -9.61
C SER A 59 5.23 3.64 -8.90
N ARG A 60 4.06 4.13 -8.46
CA ARG A 60 3.92 5.37 -7.69
C ARG A 60 4.56 5.25 -6.30
N ALA A 61 4.28 4.16 -5.60
CA ALA A 61 4.87 3.88 -4.28
C ALA A 61 6.40 3.74 -4.37
N ALA A 62 6.91 3.02 -5.37
CA ALA A 62 8.34 2.92 -5.64
C ALA A 62 8.96 4.30 -5.92
N SER A 63 8.32 5.12 -6.75
CA SER A 63 8.81 6.48 -7.06
C SER A 63 8.80 7.41 -5.84
N LEU A 64 7.75 7.34 -5.01
CA LEU A 64 7.67 8.08 -3.74
C LEU A 64 8.76 7.66 -2.76
N LEU A 65 8.95 6.35 -2.56
CA LEU A 65 10.00 5.82 -1.71
C LEU A 65 11.38 6.21 -2.22
N HIS A 66 11.61 6.15 -3.53
CA HIS A 66 12.86 6.60 -4.14
C HIS A 66 13.11 8.09 -3.88
N GLY A 67 12.09 8.94 -4.03
CA GLY A 67 12.16 10.37 -3.70
C GLY A 67 12.43 10.67 -2.22
N LEU A 68 12.05 9.76 -1.32
CA LEU A 68 12.34 9.83 0.12
C LEU A 68 13.71 9.25 0.52
N GLY A 69 14.46 8.74 -0.45
CA GLY A 69 15.81 8.23 -0.28
C GLY A 69 15.91 6.73 -0.01
N PHE A 70 14.84 5.95 -0.26
CA PHE A 70 14.90 4.48 -0.23
C PHE A 70 15.48 3.95 -1.55
N SER A 71 16.40 2.99 -1.45
CA SER A 71 16.89 2.22 -2.59
C SER A 71 15.85 1.17 -3.02
N GLN A 72 15.99 0.67 -4.25
CA GLN A 72 15.10 -0.37 -4.79
C GLN A 72 15.15 -1.67 -3.97
N GLU A 73 16.33 -2.00 -3.45
CA GLU A 73 16.52 -3.13 -2.53
C GLU A 73 15.78 -2.90 -1.21
N GLU A 74 15.84 -1.68 -0.66
CA GLU A 74 15.09 -1.33 0.55
C GLU A 74 13.57 -1.34 0.33
N THR A 75 13.08 -0.97 -0.86
CA THR A 75 11.63 -0.99 -1.11
C THR A 75 10.98 -2.39 -1.00
N ILE A 76 11.76 -3.44 -1.25
CA ILE A 76 11.33 -4.84 -1.09
C ILE A 76 11.69 -5.43 0.28
N GLN A 77 12.45 -4.71 1.12
CA GLN A 77 12.74 -5.15 2.49
C GLN A 77 11.50 -5.02 3.37
N PRO A 78 11.33 -5.91 4.35
CA PRO A 78 10.19 -5.87 5.25
C PRO A 78 10.29 -4.66 6.19
N VAL A 79 9.16 -4.04 6.53
CA VAL A 79 9.09 -2.83 7.38
C VAL A 79 9.81 -3.03 8.73
N LYS A 80 9.79 -4.26 9.27
CA LYS A 80 10.49 -4.60 10.51
C LYS A 80 12.01 -4.40 10.44
N ALA A 81 12.63 -4.53 9.27
CA ALA A 81 14.07 -4.36 9.07
C ALA A 81 14.52 -2.90 9.20
N PHE A 82 13.59 -1.95 9.07
CA PHE A 82 13.86 -0.53 9.19
C PHE A 82 13.86 -0.06 10.64
N SER A 83 14.79 0.84 10.95
CA SER A 83 14.87 1.56 12.23
C SER A 83 13.79 2.65 12.33
N GLY A 84 13.51 3.13 13.56
CA GLY A 84 12.36 4.00 13.83
C GLY A 84 12.28 5.28 12.98
N GLY A 85 13.43 5.89 12.66
CA GLY A 85 13.49 7.05 11.76
C GLY A 85 13.07 6.74 10.32
N TRP A 86 13.44 5.56 9.82
CA TRP A 86 13.02 5.09 8.50
C TRP A 86 11.54 4.72 8.47
N ARG A 87 11.01 4.10 9.54
CA ARG A 87 9.56 3.84 9.68
C ARG A 87 8.73 5.13 9.63
N MET A 88 9.22 6.22 10.23
CA MET A 88 8.54 7.52 10.15
C MET A 88 8.51 8.07 8.70
N ARG A 89 9.60 7.94 7.94
CA ARG A 89 9.61 8.30 6.51
C ARG A 89 8.66 7.44 5.69
N LEU A 90 8.55 6.17 6.04
CA LEU A 90 7.69 5.19 5.39
C LEU A 90 6.20 5.51 5.65
N ASN A 91 5.86 5.94 6.87
CA ASN A 91 4.53 6.47 7.22
C ASN A 91 4.22 7.78 6.44
N LEU A 92 5.21 8.66 6.27
CA LEU A 92 5.05 9.84 5.43
C LEU A 92 4.79 9.46 3.96
N ALA A 93 5.53 8.49 3.41
CA ALA A 93 5.32 7.97 2.06
C ALA A 93 3.90 7.43 1.88
N GLN A 94 3.41 6.68 2.87
CA GLN A 94 2.05 6.14 2.91
C GLN A 94 1.00 7.26 2.88
N ALA A 95 1.19 8.31 3.69
CA ALA A 95 0.31 9.47 3.71
C ALA A 95 0.32 10.24 2.38
N LEU A 96 1.46 10.29 1.69
CA LEU A 96 1.61 10.93 0.38
C LEU A 96 1.05 10.11 -0.79
N LEU A 97 1.03 8.78 -0.66
CA LEU A 97 0.42 7.90 -1.68
C LEU A 97 -1.11 8.00 -1.65
N CYS A 98 -1.69 8.26 -0.47
CA CYS A 98 -3.13 8.45 -0.33
C CYS A 98 -3.59 9.48 -1.37
N PRO A 99 -4.54 9.13 -2.26
CA PRO A 99 -4.98 10.02 -3.32
C PRO A 99 -5.77 11.17 -2.70
N SER A 100 -5.05 12.14 -2.15
CA SER A 100 -5.58 13.46 -1.86
C SER A 100 -5.55 14.22 -3.18
N ASP A 101 -6.52 13.94 -4.05
CA ASP A 101 -6.92 14.79 -5.18
C ASP A 101 -5.77 15.56 -5.89
N LEU A 102 -4.63 14.92 -6.18
CA LEU A 102 -3.62 15.53 -7.04
C LEU A 102 -3.97 15.23 -8.51
N LEU A 103 -5.16 15.69 -8.89
CA LEU A 103 -5.42 16.25 -10.21
C LEU A 103 -4.46 17.43 -10.40
N LEU A 104 -3.22 17.20 -10.84
CA LEU A 104 -2.41 18.28 -11.39
C LEU A 104 -1.38 17.75 -12.41
N LEU A 105 -1.85 17.82 -13.67
CA LEU A 105 -1.12 18.07 -14.92
C LEU A 105 -0.06 17.06 -15.38
N GLY A 106 -0.44 16.32 -16.41
CA GLY A 106 0.40 15.98 -17.56
C GLY A 106 -0.41 16.23 -18.84
#